data_AF-A0A934AQD6-F1
#
_entry.id   AF-A0A934AQD6-F1
#
_cell.length_a   1.000
_cell.length_b   1.000
_cell.length_c   1.000
_cell.angle_alpha   90.00
_cell.angle_beta   90.00
_cell.angle_gamma   90.00
#
_symmetry.space_group_name_H-M   'P 1'
#
loop_
_entity.id
_entity.type
_entity.pdbx_description
1 polymer ?
#
loop_
_entity_poly.entity_id
_entity_poly.type
_entity_poly.pdbx_seq_one_letter_code
_entity_poly.pdbx_strand_id
1 'polypeptide(L)'
;MKSHKIKVLVIDDSALIRSVMKEIINREKDMECVGAAPDPLVAREMIKALNPDVLTLDVEMPKMDGLDFLERLMRLRPMPVLMVSTLTERG
;
A
#
# COMPACT_ATOMS: atom_id res chain seq x y z
N MET A 1 24.09 -14.92 -0.21
CA MET A 1 22.65 -15.15 -0.46
C MET A 1 22.07 -13.92 -1.13
N LYS A 2 21.16 -14.06 -2.10
CA LYS A 2 20.37 -12.91 -2.57
C LYS A 2 19.51 -12.45 -1.39
N SER A 3 19.75 -11.25 -0.88
CA SER A 3 18.86 -10.61 0.10
C SER A 3 17.49 -10.49 -0.55
N HIS A 4 16.48 -11.17 -0.04
CA HIS A 4 15.10 -10.96 -0.49
C HIS A 4 14.69 -9.57 -0.04
N LYS A 5 14.47 -8.67 -0.99
CA LYS A 5 13.91 -7.36 -0.69
C LYS A 5 12.45 -7.50 -0.28
N ILE A 6 12.01 -6.72 0.70
CA ILE A 6 10.63 -6.59 1.11
C ILE A 6 9.86 -5.90 0.00
N LYS A 7 8.88 -6.60 -0.58
CA LYS A 7 8.04 -6.09 -1.67
C LYS A 7 6.88 -5.30 -1.09
N VAL A 8 6.86 -4.01 -1.37
CA VAL A 8 5.82 -3.08 -0.90
C VAL A 8 4.90 -2.71 -2.06
N LEU A 9 3.59 -2.78 -1.84
CA LEU A 9 2.58 -2.23 -2.76
C LEU A 9 1.94 -1.01 -2.10
N VAL A 10 1.96 0.13 -2.79
CA VAL A 10 1.39 1.39 -2.32
C VAL A 10 -0.07 1.52 -2.78
N ILE A 11 -0.99 1.89 -1.89
CA ILE A 11 -2.40 2.13 -2.22
C ILE A 11 -2.78 3.51 -1.68
N ASP A 12 -3.06 4.45 -2.59
CA ASP A 12 -3.34 5.86 -2.28
C ASP A 12 -3.98 6.52 -3.52
N ASP A 13 -4.99 7.37 -3.38
CA ASP A 13 -5.68 7.98 -4.52
C ASP A 13 -4.89 9.14 -5.16
N SER A 14 -3.96 9.75 -4.42
CA SER A 14 -3.09 10.83 -4.87
C SER A 14 -1.90 10.33 -5.68
N ALA A 15 -1.85 10.73 -6.96
CA ALA A 15 -0.71 10.41 -7.83
C ALA A 15 0.63 10.95 -7.30
N LEU A 16 0.60 12.09 -6.61
CA LEU A 16 1.77 12.68 -5.98
C LEU A 16 2.27 11.79 -4.84
N ILE A 17 1.40 11.40 -3.91
CA ILE A 17 1.78 10.56 -2.77
C ILE A 17 2.29 9.20 -3.24
N ARG A 18 1.62 8.56 -4.21
CA ARG A 18 2.13 7.31 -4.81
C ARG A 18 3.54 7.46 -5.36
N SER A 19 3.84 8.58 -6.03
CA SER A 19 5.18 8.84 -6.60
C SER A 19 6.23 9.04 -5.51
N VAL A 20 5.91 9.84 -4.47
CA VAL A 20 6.79 10.10 -3.33
C VAL A 20 7.06 8.82 -2.54
N MET A 21 6.02 8.05 -2.20
CA MET A 21 6.14 6.78 -1.47
C MET A 21 6.99 5.78 -2.24
N LYS A 22 6.77 5.65 -3.55
CA LYS A 22 7.59 4.79 -4.42
C LYS A 22 9.06 5.18 -4.37
N GLU A 23 9.38 6.48 -4.37
CA GLU A 23 10.76 6.95 -4.27
C GLU A 23 11.37 6.63 -2.90
N ILE A 24 10.65 6.92 -1.81
CA ILE A 24 11.08 6.63 -0.44
C ILE A 24 11.39 5.14 -0.27
N ILE A 25 10.46 4.26 -0.65
CA ILE A 25 10.63 2.81 -0.51
C ILE A 25 11.83 2.31 -1.33
N ASN A 26 11.99 2.77 -2.57
CA ASN A 26 13.05 2.28 -3.46
C ASN A 26 14.45 2.82 -3.10
N ARG A 27 14.55 3.84 -2.24
CA ARG A 27 15.83 4.29 -1.67
C ARG A 27 16.38 3.32 -0.63
N GLU A 28 15.52 2.54 0.02
CA GLU A 28 15.93 1.56 1.02
C GLU A 28 16.55 0.31 0.36
N LYS A 29 17.65 -0.18 0.94
CA LYS A 29 18.45 -1.26 0.35
C LYS A 29 17.75 -2.62 0.41
N ASP A 30 16.89 -2.79 1.40
CA ASP A 30 16.18 -4.02 1.74
C ASP A 30 14.71 -4.00 1.29
N MET A 31 14.26 -2.96 0.56
CA MET A 31 12.89 -2.84 0.08
C MET A 31 12.81 -2.61 -1.44
N GLU A 32 11.61 -2.86 -1.98
CA GLU A 32 11.24 -2.58 -3.37
C GLU A 32 9.76 -2.25 -3.46
N CYS A 33 9.42 -1.10 -4.06
CA CYS A 33 8.04 -0.77 -4.39
C CYS A 33 7.67 -1.51 -5.68
N VAL A 34 6.94 -2.61 -5.54
CA VAL A 34 6.57 -3.49 -6.67
C VAL A 34 5.38 -2.95 -7.46
N GLY A 35 4.65 -1.97 -6.92
CA GLY A 35 3.52 -1.35 -7.59
C GLY A 35 2.89 -0.23 -6.76
N ALA A 36 2.02 0.54 -7.42
CA ALA A 36 1.21 1.57 -6.77
C ALA A 36 -0.20 1.60 -7.39
N ALA A 37 -1.24 1.49 -6.57
CA ALA A 37 -2.64 1.42 -6.98
C ALA A 37 -3.40 2.70 -6.57
N PRO A 38 -4.21 3.30 -7.47
CA PRO A 38 -5.00 4.49 -7.18
C PRO A 38 -6.35 4.19 -6.50
N ASP A 39 -6.77 2.92 -6.51
CA ASP A 39 -8.08 2.53 -6.03
C ASP A 39 -8.12 1.05 -5.60
N PRO A 40 -9.16 0.63 -4.85
CA PRO A 40 -9.34 -0.75 -4.39
C PRO A 40 -9.40 -1.82 -5.49
N LEU A 41 -9.94 -1.50 -6.67
CA LEU A 41 -10.08 -2.49 -7.75
C LEU A 41 -8.71 -2.83 -8.32
N VAL A 42 -7.92 -1.80 -8.64
CA VAL A 42 -6.54 -1.96 -9.10
C VAL A 42 -5.69 -2.62 -8.01
N ALA A 43 -5.85 -2.20 -6.75
CA ALA A 43 -5.12 -2.80 -5.63
C ALA A 43 -5.33 -4.31 -5.54
N ARG A 44 -6.58 -4.79 -5.67
CA ARG A 44 -6.89 -6.24 -5.62
C ARG A 44 -6.19 -7.03 -6.71
N GLU A 45 -6.18 -6.51 -7.94
CA GLU A 45 -5.53 -7.19 -9.06
C GLU A 45 -4.00 -7.19 -8.89
N MET A 46 -3.43 -6.09 -8.42
CA MET A 46 -2.00 -5.99 -8.12
C MET A 46 -1.56 -6.88 -6.96
N ILE A 47 -2.36 -7.03 -5.89
CA ILE A 47 -2.06 -7.93 -4.78
C ILE A 47 -1.94 -9.38 -5.28
N LYS A 48 -2.83 -9.81 -6.17
CA LYS A 48 -2.78 -11.16 -6.76
C LYS A 48 -1.57 -11.32 -7.68
N ALA A 49 -1.31 -10.35 -8.55
CA ALA A 49 -0.26 -10.43 -9.57
C ALA A 49 1.15 -10.31 -8.98
N LEU A 50 1.35 -9.42 -8.01
CA LEU A 50 2.67 -9.04 -7.49
C LEU A 50 3.04 -9.77 -6.19
N ASN A 51 2.04 -10.34 -5.51
CA ASN A 51 2.20 -11.06 -4.26
C ASN A 51 3.08 -10.29 -3.24
N PRO A 52 2.73 -9.04 -2.89
CA PRO A 52 3.56 -8.20 -2.02
C PRO A 52 3.65 -8.75 -0.59
N ASP A 53 4.71 -8.37 0.12
CA ASP A 53 4.95 -8.77 1.50
C ASP A 53 4.25 -7.82 2.49
N VAL A 54 4.10 -6.55 2.11
CA VAL A 54 3.40 -5.52 2.90
C VAL A 54 2.69 -4.52 1.99
N LEU A 55 1.58 -3.97 2.47
CA LEU A 55 0.88 -2.89 1.81
C LEU A 55 1.03 -1.58 2.58
N THR A 56 1.09 -0.47 1.88
CA THR A 56 0.66 0.82 2.46
C THR A 56 -0.77 1.08 2.02
N LEU A 57 -1.58 1.62 2.90
CA LEU A 57 -2.99 1.86 2.63
C LEU A 57 -3.40 3.22 3.18
N ASP A 58 -3.74 4.13 2.26
CA ASP A 58 -4.40 5.38 2.63
C ASP A 58 -5.78 5.11 3.27
N VAL A 59 -6.08 5.82 4.36
CA VAL A 59 -7.37 5.78 5.02
C VAL A 59 -8.42 6.53 4.20
N GLU A 60 -8.04 7.65 3.57
CA GLU A 60 -8.95 8.63 2.98
C GLU A 60 -9.13 8.47 1.47
N MET A 61 -9.63 7.31 1.01
CA MET A 61 -9.90 7.11 -0.42
C MET A 61 -11.35 7.49 -0.81
N PRO A 62 -11.57 8.25 -1.90
CA PRO A 62 -12.90 8.54 -2.41
C PRO A 62 -13.57 7.27 -2.95
N LYS A 63 -14.86 7.06 -2.61
CA LYS A 63 -15.75 5.95 -3.02
C LYS A 63 -15.62 4.63 -2.25
N MET A 64 -14.55 4.41 -1.47
CA MET A 64 -14.43 3.27 -0.56
C MET A 64 -13.53 3.67 0.61
N ASP A 65 -14.03 3.52 1.83
CA ASP A 65 -13.24 3.73 3.04
C ASP A 65 -12.05 2.74 3.04
N GLY A 66 -10.83 3.22 3.31
CA GLY A 66 -9.64 2.37 3.45
C GLY A 66 -9.84 1.27 4.50
N LEU A 67 -10.67 1.50 5.51
CA LEU A 67 -11.03 0.51 6.53
C LEU A 67 -11.92 -0.60 5.97
N ASP A 68 -12.90 -0.29 5.12
CA ASP A 68 -13.73 -1.31 4.44
C ASP A 68 -12.87 -2.20 3.53
N PHE A 69 -11.91 -1.59 2.83
CA PHE A 69 -10.96 -2.32 2.02
C PHE A 69 -10.11 -3.25 2.89
N LEU A 70 -9.57 -2.73 3.99
CA LEU A 70 -8.76 -3.49 4.95
C LEU A 70 -9.54 -4.66 5.53
N GLU A 71 -10.79 -4.46 5.98
CA GLU A 71 -11.62 -5.53 6.54
C GLU A 71 -11.80 -6.68 5.54
N ARG A 72 -12.16 -6.34 4.28
CA ARG A 72 -12.32 -7.32 3.20
C ARG A 72 -11.02 -8.03 2.86
N LEU A 73 -9.90 -7.29 2.83
CA LEU A 73 -8.57 -7.84 2.63
C LEU A 73 -8.23 -8.84 3.72
N MET A 74 -8.37 -8.46 5.00
CA MET A 74 -8.01 -9.31 6.14
C MET A 74 -8.87 -10.58 6.21
N ARG A 75 -10.13 -10.53 5.78
CA ARG A 75 -10.98 -11.72 5.68
C ARG A 75 -10.54 -12.69 4.58
N LEU A 76 -10.09 -12.18 3.44
CA LEU A 76 -9.78 -12.99 2.25
C LEU A 76 -8.31 -13.40 2.16
N ARG A 77 -7.41 -12.55 2.64
CA ARG A 77 -5.95 -12.68 2.58
C ARG A 77 -5.31 -11.80 3.67
N PRO A 78 -5.28 -12.25 4.94
CA PRO A 78 -4.58 -11.53 6.00
C PRO A 78 -3.12 -11.32 5.64
N MET A 79 -2.64 -10.08 5.71
CA MET A 79 -1.25 -9.73 5.48
C MET A 79 -0.87 -8.42 6.17
N PRO A 80 0.43 -8.10 6.32
CA PRO A 80 0.86 -6.84 6.90
C PRO A 80 0.36 -5.63 6.09
N VAL A 81 -0.24 -4.66 6.79
CA VAL A 81 -0.69 -3.39 6.24
C VAL A 81 -0.22 -2.25 7.14
N LEU A 82 0.41 -1.24 6.55
CA LEU A 82 0.72 0.03 7.17
C LEU A 82 -0.32 1.07 6.73
N MET A 83 -1.19 1.46 7.65
CA MET A 83 -2.14 2.54 7.40
C MET A 83 -1.39 3.88 7.30
N VAL A 84 -1.73 4.68 6.30
CA VAL A 84 -1.23 6.04 6.10
C VAL A 84 -2.43 6.97 6.22
N SER A 85 -2.33 7.98 7.08
CA SER A 85 -3.37 8.99 7.23
C SER A 85 -2.74 10.38 7.26
N THR A 86 -3.50 11.36 6.79
CA THR A 86 -3.15 12.79 6.74
C THR A 86 -3.46 13.52 8.05
N LEU A 87 -3.85 12.81 9.12
CA LEU A 87 -4.33 13.41 10.36
C LEU A 87 -3.20 14.17 11.10
N THR A 88 -2.97 15.42 10.71
CA THR A 88 -2.49 16.45 11.63
C THR A 88 -3.68 17.02 12.38
N GLU A 89 -4.10 16.32 13.43
CA GLU A 89 -4.69 17.00 14.58
C GLU A 89 -3.62 17.11 15.66
N ARG A 90 -3.47 18.31 16.22
CA ARG A 90 -2.74 18.51 17.48
C ARG A 90 -3.27 17.51 18.51
N GLY A 91 -2.38 16.63 18.96
CA GLY A 91 -2.50 15.81 20.16
C GLY A 91 -1.12 15.58 20.71
#